data_AF-A0A2E2ND61-F1
#
_entry.id   AF-A0A2E2ND61-F1
#
_cell.length_a   1.000
_cell.length_b   1.000
_cell.length_c   1.000
_cell.angle_alpha   90.00
_cell.angle_beta   90.00
_cell.angle_gamma   90.00
#
_symmetry.space_group_name_H-M   'P 1'
#
loop_
_entity.id
_entity.type
_entity.pdbx_description
1 polymer ?
#
loop_
_entity_poly.entity_id
_entity_poly.type
_entity_poly.pdbx_seq_one_letter_code
_entity_poly.pdbx_strand_id
1 'polypeptide(L)'
;MSKPAVIKGVVGGVLLLAALVLIAKYAIGGSGYNPSAGAQEVKIVCSETGESWTMVRGRLMDALYSMPYPIDPEQGLSSPHANGRRVAFPEDRSLWREMVNRANSEIAAAANFKPGEQQP
;
A
#
# COMPACT_ATOMS: atom_id res chain seq x y z
N MET A 1 -2.60 -56.81 8.32
CA MET A 1 -2.23 -56.19 9.61
C MET A 1 -1.45 -54.91 9.36
N SER A 2 -2.04 -53.79 9.80
CA SER A 2 -1.49 -52.46 10.08
C SER A 2 -0.43 -51.79 9.19
N LYS A 3 -0.86 -50.87 8.31
CA LYS A 3 -0.08 -49.67 7.91
C LYS A 3 -0.70 -48.34 8.43
N PRO A 4 -1.10 -48.19 9.71
CA PRO A 4 -1.67 -46.94 10.21
C PRO A 4 -0.61 -45.85 10.47
N ALA A 5 0.68 -46.19 10.51
CA ALA A 5 1.74 -45.27 10.91
C ALA A 5 2.12 -44.27 9.80
N VAL A 6 2.18 -44.71 8.54
CA VAL A 6 2.62 -43.86 7.41
C VAL A 6 1.57 -42.80 7.07
N ILE A 7 0.28 -43.16 7.12
CA ILE A 7 -0.83 -42.25 6.79
C ILE A 7 -0.95 -41.12 7.81
N LYS A 8 -0.75 -41.41 9.11
CA LYS A 8 -0.78 -40.40 10.17
C LYS A 8 0.37 -39.39 10.08
N GLY A 9 1.56 -39.84 9.65
CA GLY A 9 2.72 -38.96 9.45
C GLY A 9 2.53 -37.98 8.29
N VAL A 10 1.94 -38.42 7.18
CA VAL A 10 1.68 -37.54 6.03
C VAL A 10 0.62 -36.49 6.35
N VAL A 11 -0.49 -36.87 7.00
CA VAL A 11 -1.55 -35.92 7.39
C VAL A 11 -1.04 -34.90 8.42
N GLY A 12 -0.27 -35.35 9.42
CA GLY A 12 0.36 -34.46 10.39
C GLY A 12 1.36 -33.49 9.74
N GLY A 13 2.17 -33.98 8.80
CA GLY A 13 3.10 -33.14 8.03
C GLY A 13 2.41 -32.08 7.19
N VAL A 14 1.32 -32.43 6.49
CA VAL A 14 0.56 -31.47 5.66
C VAL A 14 -0.12 -30.41 6.52
N LEU A 15 -0.71 -30.78 7.66
CA LEU A 15 -1.33 -29.81 8.57
C LEU A 15 -0.31 -28.85 9.19
N LEU A 16 0.87 -29.34 9.54
CA LEU A 16 1.94 -28.52 10.12
C LEU A 16 2.53 -27.56 9.08
N LEU A 17 2.65 -28.00 7.83
CA LEU A 17 3.07 -27.14 6.72
C LEU A 17 2.02 -26.08 6.39
N ALA A 18 0.73 -26.44 6.39
CA ALA A 18 -0.36 -25.49 6.21
C ALA A 18 -0.41 -24.44 7.32
N ALA A 19 -0.20 -24.85 8.58
CA ALA A 19 -0.11 -23.94 9.71
C ALA A 19 1.07 -22.97 9.58
N LEU A 20 2.25 -23.46 9.16
CA LEU A 20 3.42 -22.60 8.91
C LEU A 20 3.18 -21.60 7.77
N VAL A 21 2.53 -22.00 6.69
CA VAL A 21 2.17 -21.09 5.59
C VAL A 21 1.18 -20.03 6.06
N LEU A 22 0.17 -20.40 6.86
CA LEU A 22 -0.77 -19.44 7.42
C LEU A 22 -0.08 -18.46 8.37
N ILE A 23 0.79 -18.94 9.28
CA ILE A 23 1.57 -18.09 10.18
C ILE A 23 2.48 -17.15 9.39
N ALA A 24 3.16 -17.62 8.35
CA ALA A 24 3.99 -16.77 7.51
C ALA A 24 3.16 -15.69 6.80
N LYS A 25 1.97 -16.01 6.29
CA LYS A 25 1.08 -15.02 5.67
C LYS A 25 0.56 -13.99 6.68
N TYR A 26 0.23 -14.40 7.90
CA TYR A 26 -0.25 -13.49 8.95
C TYR A 26 0.87 -12.64 9.58
N ALA A 27 2.07 -13.19 9.76
CA ALA A 27 3.22 -12.46 10.31
C ALA A 27 3.79 -11.44 9.32
N ILE A 28 3.71 -11.72 8.02
CA ILE A 28 4.21 -10.83 6.96
C ILE A 28 3.12 -9.86 6.47
N GLY A 29 1.83 -10.23 6.58
CA GLY A 29 0.69 -9.44 6.09
C GLY A 29 0.10 -8.44 7.08
N GLY A 30 0.76 -8.18 8.20
CA GLY A 30 0.27 -7.29 9.26
C GLY A 30 0.37 -5.80 8.93
N SER A 31 -0.25 -5.32 7.85
CA SER A 31 -0.54 -3.88 7.72
C SER A 31 -1.75 -3.54 8.59
N GLY A 32 -1.57 -3.63 9.91
CA GLY A 32 -2.57 -3.14 10.86
C GLY A 32 -2.88 -1.68 10.54
N TYR A 33 -4.15 -1.36 10.33
CA TYR A 33 -4.62 0.00 10.19
C TYR A 33 -4.15 0.81 11.40
N ASN A 34 -3.12 1.62 11.22
CA ASN A 34 -2.61 2.53 12.23
C ASN A 34 -3.21 3.89 11.95
N PRO A 35 -4.26 4.33 12.68
CA PRO A 35 -4.89 5.63 12.46
C PRO A 35 -3.89 6.79 12.62
N SER A 36 -2.83 6.59 13.41
CA SER A 36 -1.75 7.57 13.58
C SER A 36 -0.90 7.76 12.32
N ALA A 37 -0.87 6.77 11.41
CA ALA A 37 -0.13 6.90 10.15
C ALA A 37 -0.74 7.97 9.24
N GLY A 38 -2.06 8.18 9.31
CA GLY A 38 -2.74 9.25 8.58
C GLY A 38 -2.42 10.64 9.12
N ALA A 39 -2.14 10.77 10.42
CA ALA A 39 -1.80 12.03 11.09
C ALA A 39 -0.32 12.43 10.96
N GLN A 40 0.53 11.55 10.41
CA GLN A 40 1.95 11.82 10.24
C GLN A 40 2.18 13.03 9.33
N GLU A 41 2.97 14.00 9.77
CA GLU A 41 3.40 15.12 8.94
C GLU A 41 4.49 14.69 7.95
N VAL A 42 4.32 15.08 6.69
CA VAL A 42 5.26 14.81 5.60
C VAL A 42 5.70 16.15 5.02
N LYS A 43 7.01 16.35 4.93
CA LYS A 43 7.59 17.51 4.27
C LYS A 43 7.54 17.32 2.76
N ILE A 44 6.89 18.24 2.08
CA ILE A 44 6.77 18.33 0.62
C ILE A 44 7.71 19.41 0.13
N VAL A 45 8.41 19.14 -0.98
CA VAL A 45 9.37 20.03 -1.62
C VAL A 45 8.97 20.26 -3.07
N CYS A 46 8.90 21.51 -3.49
CA CYS A 46 8.74 21.89 -4.89
C CYS A 46 10.08 21.69 -5.62
N SER A 47 10.12 20.79 -6.62
CA SER A 47 11.37 20.50 -7.34
C SER A 47 11.91 21.68 -8.17
N GLU A 48 11.04 22.63 -8.55
CA GLU A 48 11.45 23.80 -9.34
C GLU A 48 11.95 24.97 -8.47
N THR A 49 11.24 25.29 -7.38
CA THR A 49 11.56 26.45 -6.53
C THR A 49 12.41 26.09 -5.32
N GLY A 50 12.47 24.80 -4.94
CA GLY A 50 13.11 24.33 -3.70
C GLY A 50 12.31 24.66 -2.44
N GLU A 51 11.20 25.39 -2.54
CA GLU A 51 10.36 25.73 -1.40
C GLU A 51 9.68 24.48 -0.86
N SER A 52 9.61 24.40 0.47
CA SER A 52 9.03 23.26 1.16
C SER A 52 7.93 23.67 2.12
N TRP A 53 6.93 22.82 2.24
CA TRP A 53 5.85 22.95 3.23
C TRP A 53 5.52 21.58 3.81
N THR A 54 4.82 21.59 4.94
CA THR A 54 4.40 20.35 5.60
C THR A 54 2.94 20.06 5.27
N MET A 55 2.63 18.78 5.02
CA MET A 55 1.27 18.30 4.85
C MET A 55 1.07 16.99 5.61
N VAL A 56 -0.10 16.83 6.20
CA VAL A 56 -0.50 15.58 6.87
C VAL A 56 -0.64 14.47 5.82
N ARG A 57 -0.11 13.28 6.11
CA ARG A 57 -0.08 12.14 5.18
C ARG A 57 -1.47 11.74 4.67
N GLY A 58 -2.51 11.86 5.50
CA GLY A 58 -3.89 11.64 5.06
C GLY A 58 -4.28 12.59 3.92
N ARG A 59 -4.00 13.89 4.06
CA ARG A 59 -4.26 14.88 3.00
C ARG A 59 -3.41 14.64 1.75
N LEU A 60 -2.17 14.17 1.94
CA LEU A 60 -1.31 13.76 0.84
C LEU A 60 -1.92 12.62 0.03
N MET A 61 -2.42 11.59 0.71
CA MET A 61 -3.09 10.46 0.07
C MET A 61 -4.39 10.90 -0.61
N ASP A 62 -5.20 11.76 0.02
CA ASP A 62 -6.41 12.32 -0.62
C ASP A 62 -6.07 13.03 -1.94
N ALA A 63 -5.02 13.86 -1.92
CA ALA A 63 -4.53 14.54 -3.12
C ALA A 63 -4.06 13.54 -4.19
N LEU A 64 -3.41 12.46 -3.78
CA LEU A 64 -2.98 11.37 -4.66
C LEU A 64 -4.17 10.69 -5.34
N TYR A 65 -5.22 10.32 -4.60
CA TYR A 65 -6.42 9.69 -5.17
C TYR A 65 -7.23 10.63 -6.08
N SER A 66 -7.05 11.95 -5.95
CA SER A 66 -7.67 12.92 -6.87
C SER A 66 -6.95 13.04 -8.22
N MET A 67 -5.78 12.41 -8.39
CA MET A 67 -5.06 12.44 -9.66
C MET A 67 -5.71 11.52 -10.70
N PRO A 68 -5.56 11.82 -12.00
CA PRO A 68 -5.93 10.90 -13.07
C PRO A 68 -5.21 9.55 -12.92
N TYR A 69 -5.95 8.46 -13.06
CA TYR A 69 -5.41 7.11 -13.11
C TYR A 69 -4.94 6.76 -14.54
N PRO A 70 -3.83 6.03 -14.71
CA PRO A 70 -2.87 5.60 -13.68
C PRO A 70 -2.02 6.77 -13.17
N ILE A 71 -1.71 6.73 -11.88
CA ILE A 71 -0.88 7.76 -11.25
C ILE A 71 0.58 7.49 -11.60
N ASP A 72 1.25 8.45 -12.20
CA ASP A 72 2.66 8.36 -12.56
C ASP A 72 3.56 8.70 -11.35
N PRO A 73 4.46 7.81 -10.90
CA PRO A 73 5.38 8.09 -9.79
C PRO A 73 6.37 9.22 -10.07
N GLU A 74 6.64 9.55 -11.34
CA GLU A 74 7.51 10.65 -11.71
C GLU A 74 6.77 12.00 -11.75
N GLN A 75 5.44 11.99 -11.69
CA GLN A 75 4.62 13.18 -11.58
C GLN A 75 4.39 13.54 -10.11
N GLY A 76 4.52 14.81 -9.75
CA GLY A 76 4.32 15.28 -8.38
C GLY A 76 2.90 15.73 -8.08
N LEU A 77 2.72 16.27 -6.88
CA LEU A 77 1.55 17.04 -6.46
C LEU A 77 1.57 18.43 -7.09
N SER A 78 0.39 19.01 -7.22
CA SER A 78 0.23 20.43 -7.55
C SER A 78 0.91 21.30 -6.50
N SER A 79 1.80 22.19 -6.94
CA SER A 79 2.51 23.13 -6.08
C SER A 79 1.89 24.52 -6.16
N PRO A 80 1.53 25.17 -5.03
CA PRO A 80 1.15 26.58 -5.06
C PRO A 80 2.34 27.47 -5.49
N HIS A 81 3.56 27.00 -5.27
CA HIS A 81 4.81 27.69 -5.58
C HIS A 81 5.25 27.55 -7.06
N ALA A 82 4.60 26.67 -7.83
CA ALA A 82 4.90 26.47 -9.25
C ALA A 82 3.68 26.68 -10.15
N ASN A 83 2.78 27.60 -9.79
CA ASN A 83 1.56 27.92 -10.53
C ASN A 83 0.64 26.71 -10.75
N GLY A 84 0.52 25.83 -9.75
CA GLY A 84 -0.32 24.65 -9.82
C GLY A 84 0.25 23.50 -10.67
N ARG A 85 1.50 23.62 -11.15
CA ARG A 85 2.18 22.51 -11.82
C ARG A 85 2.47 21.37 -10.84
N ARG A 86 2.43 20.15 -11.38
CA ARG A 86 2.59 18.89 -10.64
C ARG A 86 4.06 18.52 -10.43
N VAL A 87 4.75 19.35 -9.66
CA VAL A 87 6.22 19.30 -9.47
C VAL A 87 6.63 19.20 -8.00
N ALA A 88 5.68 19.01 -7.10
CA ALA A 88 5.93 18.89 -5.68
C ALA A 88 5.94 17.43 -5.22
N PHE A 89 6.92 17.07 -4.40
CA PHE A 89 7.09 15.70 -3.95
C PHE A 89 7.41 15.65 -2.47
N PRO A 90 7.05 14.59 -1.75
CA PRO A 90 7.66 14.30 -0.45
C PRO A 90 9.18 14.34 -0.56
N GLU A 91 9.84 14.87 0.48
CA GLU A 91 11.29 14.87 0.61
C GLU A 91 11.86 13.45 0.45
N ASP A 92 11.16 12.47 1.01
CA ASP A 92 11.43 11.05 0.76
C ASP A 92 10.75 10.57 -0.54
N ARG A 93 11.54 10.49 -1.61
CA ARG A 93 11.13 9.95 -2.92
C ARG A 93 10.79 8.46 -2.92
N SER A 94 11.30 7.70 -1.96
CA SER A 94 10.98 6.27 -1.83
C SER A 94 9.56 6.10 -1.28
N LEU A 95 9.22 6.86 -0.22
CA LEU A 95 7.88 6.92 0.34
C LEU A 95 6.84 7.35 -0.73
N TRP A 96 7.17 8.35 -1.55
CA TRP A 96 6.30 8.77 -2.66
C TRP A 96 5.95 7.62 -3.60
N ARG A 97 6.97 6.90 -4.09
CA ARG A 97 6.77 5.77 -5.00
C ARG A 97 5.97 4.65 -4.36
N GLU A 98 6.20 4.36 -3.08
CA GLU A 98 5.41 3.38 -2.33
C GLU A 98 3.94 3.79 -2.27
N MET A 99 3.65 5.05 -1.94
CA MET A 99 2.28 5.57 -1.88
C MET A 99 1.59 5.54 -3.25
N VAL A 100 2.27 5.93 -4.32
CA VAL A 100 1.75 5.86 -5.70
C VAL A 100 1.44 4.42 -6.10
N ASN A 101 2.37 3.49 -5.86
CA ASN A 101 2.19 2.07 -6.16
C ASN A 101 1.00 1.50 -5.40
N ARG A 102 0.89 1.83 -4.11
CA ARG A 102 -0.23 1.44 -3.27
C ARG A 102 -1.54 1.99 -3.82
N ALA A 103 -1.65 3.30 -4.07
CA ALA A 103 -2.86 3.93 -4.60
C ALA A 103 -3.28 3.31 -5.94
N ASN A 104 -2.35 3.11 -6.88
CA ASN A 104 -2.64 2.43 -8.15
C ASN A 104 -3.14 1.00 -7.96
N SER A 105 -2.55 0.24 -7.01
CA SER A 105 -2.98 -1.12 -6.71
C SER A 105 -4.39 -1.17 -6.10
N GLU A 106 -4.72 -0.23 -5.22
CA GLU A 106 -6.05 -0.12 -4.61
C GLU A 106 -7.12 0.33 -5.61
N ILE A 107 -6.82 1.29 -6.49
CA ILE A 107 -7.72 1.72 -7.57
C ILE A 107 -7.97 0.56 -8.54
N ALA A 108 -6.90 -0.16 -8.93
CA ALA A 108 -7.03 -1.32 -9.81
C ALA A 108 -7.85 -2.46 -9.13
N ALA A 109 -7.64 -2.71 -7.84
CA ALA A 109 -8.42 -3.69 -7.09
C ALA A 109 -9.90 -3.28 -6.99
N ALA A 110 -10.18 -2.00 -6.71
CA ALA A 110 -11.53 -1.46 -6.64
C ALA A 110 -12.25 -1.53 -8.00
N ALA A 111 -11.56 -1.30 -9.11
CA ALA A 111 -12.11 -1.44 -10.45
C ALA A 111 -12.50 -2.89 -10.79
N ASN A 112 -11.80 -3.87 -10.22
CA ASN A 112 -12.09 -5.30 -10.39
C ASN A 112 -13.04 -5.87 -9.32
N PHE A 113 -13.40 -5.09 -8.31
CA PHE A 113 -14.29 -5.53 -7.24
C PHE A 113 -15.71 -5.70 -7.77
N LYS A 114 -16.23 -6.94 -7.72
CA LYS A 114 -17.64 -7.25 -7.99
C LYS A 114 -18.39 -7.38 -6.65
N PRO A 115 -19.28 -6.45 -6.30
CA PRO A 115 -20.05 -6.55 -5.07
C PRO A 115 -20.98 -7.77 -5.14
N GLY A 116 -20.75 -8.79 -4.30
CA GLY A 116 -21.61 -9.99 -4.20
C GLY A 116 -20.89 -11.33 -4.37
N GLU A 117 -19.67 -11.36 -4.94
CA GLU A 117 -18.79 -12.54 -4.90
C GLU A 117 -17.98 -12.52 -3.60
N GLN A 118 -18.64 -12.78 -2.46
CA GLN A 118 -17.92 -13.14 -1.24
C GLN A 118 -17.28 -14.51 -1.50
N GLN A 119 -15.94 -14.56 -1.54
CA GLN A 119 -15.18 -15.80 -1.63
C GLN A 119 -15.64 -16.76 -0.50
N PRO A 120 -15.93 -18.04 -0.83
CA PRO A 120 -16.31 -19.05 0.16
C PRO A 120 -15.18 -19.37 1.13
#